data_AF-A0A7J3J1X0-F1
#
_entry.id   AF-A0A7J3J1X0-F1
#
_cell.length_a   1.000
_cell.length_b   1.000
_cell.length_c   1.000
_cell.angle_alpha   90.00
_cell.angle_beta   90.00
_cell.angle_gamma   90.00
#
_symmetry.space_group_name_H-M   'P 1'
#
loop_
_entity.id
_entity.type
_entity.pdbx_description
1 polymer ?
#
loop_
_entity_poly.entity_id
_entity_poly.type
_entity_poly.pdbx_seq_one_letter_code
_entity_poly.pdbx_strand_id
1 'polypeptide(L)'
;MMKSGVLSYSMYHAKKRYEAHLLVLNTLFIFQQKSILNLRNHVLFLLRMGITFCRGEKMVLKLFTPGHGAFMDSLIMYGLVSSLPSDTKCRVSCIAGFFEINIENKTFQEVASAIAGNIHGHAESIISHLIDNLKVVQKGSRGRLESYLNNHKQPEIIADNLKRFYTSPGHAQYEGRYHKGQHVWLPFYPHLGKYFTGEYKYSPANYGVCPTCITLAALGFYKAAIPIRFTPPKTVSHIILLSFEGEVSSETLANMLVFVGSDVFSGLVNELRPMVENLPLTTLTYFLLANFTSPLIYMIHESKAIWTALSMTLDIVKGQVVQIRGYEEISIDRYLSSLVHLMQIDKKYNIDSIGKLVTVTKRLMRKGETAAIESLYKFLNTRSYIDLYSSIRQIIKVLEEGPGKSFCEELVCLTQLA
;
A
#
# COMPACT_ATOMS: atom_id res chain seq x y z
N MET A 1 33.80 -49.19 2.68
CA MET A 1 32.50 -49.46 3.34
C MET A 1 31.81 -48.12 3.63
N MET A 2 30.47 -48.08 3.56
CA MET A 2 29.56 -46.91 3.65
C MET A 2 29.21 -46.19 2.34
N LYS A 3 28.30 -46.78 1.56
CA LYS A 3 27.36 -46.10 0.65
C LYS A 3 26.07 -46.94 0.55
N SER A 4 25.03 -46.60 1.32
CA SER A 4 23.65 -47.10 1.08
C SER A 4 22.53 -46.39 1.87
N GLY A 5 22.79 -45.27 2.56
CA GLY A 5 21.81 -44.67 3.48
C GLY A 5 20.92 -43.54 2.96
N VAL A 6 21.18 -42.96 1.79
CA VAL A 6 20.56 -41.66 1.39
C VAL A 6 19.44 -41.80 0.35
N LEU A 7 19.31 -42.95 -0.32
CA LEU A 7 18.27 -43.16 -1.34
C LEU A 7 16.91 -43.60 -0.78
N SER A 8 16.82 -44.09 0.46
CA SER A 8 15.55 -44.56 1.04
C SER A 8 14.63 -43.43 1.54
N TYR A 9 15.20 -42.28 1.91
CA TYR A 9 14.42 -41.16 2.46
C TYR A 9 13.66 -40.35 1.39
N SER A 10 14.22 -40.26 0.18
CA SER A 10 13.61 -39.54 -0.95
C SER A 10 12.41 -40.29 -1.55
N MET A 11 12.49 -41.63 -1.66
CA MET A 11 11.37 -42.44 -2.17
C MET A 11 10.18 -42.51 -1.19
N TYR A 12 10.43 -42.46 0.11
CA TYR A 12 9.36 -42.52 1.11
C TYR A 12 8.46 -41.27 1.09
N HIS A 13 9.04 -40.08 0.88
CA HIS A 13 8.28 -38.84 0.76
C HIS A 13 7.56 -38.67 -0.58
N ALA A 14 8.11 -39.22 -1.68
CA ALA A 14 7.45 -39.22 -2.98
C ALA A 14 6.20 -40.13 -2.98
N LYS A 15 6.26 -41.30 -2.34
CA LYS A 15 5.11 -42.22 -2.21
C LYS A 15 3.95 -41.62 -1.40
N LYS A 16 4.26 -40.94 -0.29
CA LYS A 16 3.24 -40.25 0.53
C LYS A 16 2.54 -39.09 -0.19
N ARG A 17 3.25 -38.36 -1.08
CA ARG A 17 2.62 -37.31 -1.91
C ARG A 17 1.71 -37.88 -3.00
N TYR A 18 2.06 -39.02 -3.57
CA TYR A 18 1.25 -39.67 -4.60
C TYR A 18 -0.05 -40.26 -4.02
N GLU A 19 0.03 -40.89 -2.84
CA GLU A 19 -1.15 -41.42 -2.12
C GLU A 19 -2.11 -40.31 -1.66
N ALA A 20 -1.59 -39.13 -1.27
CA ALA A 20 -2.42 -37.97 -0.91
C ALA A 20 -3.16 -37.37 -2.13
N HIS A 21 -2.53 -37.33 -3.31
CA HIS A 21 -3.18 -36.88 -4.55
C HIS A 21 -4.27 -37.85 -5.03
N LEU A 22 -4.07 -39.15 -4.87
CA LEU A 22 -5.07 -40.19 -5.17
C LEU A 22 -6.29 -40.11 -4.23
N LEU A 23 -6.10 -39.74 -2.96
CA LEU A 23 -7.20 -39.56 -2.02
C LEU A 23 -8.08 -38.35 -2.38
N VAL A 24 -7.47 -37.24 -2.81
CA VAL A 24 -8.20 -36.03 -3.24
C VAL A 24 -8.97 -36.28 -4.53
N LEU A 25 -8.39 -37.00 -5.50
CA LEU A 25 -9.05 -37.35 -6.75
C LEU A 25 -10.23 -38.32 -6.54
N ASN A 26 -10.10 -39.31 -5.65
CA ASN A 26 -11.21 -40.21 -5.32
C ASN A 26 -12.34 -39.49 -4.55
N THR A 27 -12.02 -38.48 -3.74
CA THR A 27 -13.04 -37.70 -3.01
C THR A 27 -13.82 -36.78 -3.96
N LEU A 28 -13.16 -36.23 -4.99
CA LEU A 28 -13.80 -35.44 -6.06
C LEU A 28 -14.68 -36.30 -6.97
N PHE A 29 -14.29 -37.56 -7.23
CA PHE A 29 -15.08 -38.47 -8.06
C PHE A 29 -16.36 -38.95 -7.36
N ILE A 30 -16.33 -39.13 -6.02
CA ILE A 30 -17.51 -39.50 -5.22
C ILE A 30 -18.50 -38.33 -5.11
N PHE A 31 -18.02 -37.08 -5.12
CA PHE A 31 -18.90 -35.89 -5.13
C PHE A 31 -19.57 -35.65 -6.49
N GLN A 32 -18.93 -36.02 -7.60
CA GLN A 32 -19.52 -35.90 -8.94
C GLN A 32 -20.57 -36.96 -9.26
N GLN A 33 -20.55 -38.14 -8.62
CA GLN A 33 -21.60 -39.16 -8.83
C GLN A 33 -22.87 -38.93 -8.00
N LYS A 34 -22.82 -38.18 -6.90
CA LYS A 34 -24.00 -37.86 -6.08
C LYS A 34 -24.85 -36.69 -6.61
N SER A 35 -24.33 -35.88 -7.54
CA SER A 35 -25.06 -34.74 -8.12
C SER A 35 -25.91 -35.09 -9.35
N ILE A 36 -25.74 -36.29 -9.93
CA ILE A 36 -26.42 -36.70 -11.17
C ILE A 36 -27.76 -37.43 -10.90
N LEU A 37 -28.03 -37.88 -9.65
CA LEU A 37 -29.25 -38.62 -9.33
C LEU A 37 -30.46 -37.78 -8.85
N ASN A 38 -30.37 -36.44 -8.85
CA ASN A 38 -31.44 -35.58 -8.35
C ASN A 38 -32.09 -34.65 -9.39
N LEU A 39 -31.84 -34.90 -10.68
CA LEU A 39 -32.30 -34.04 -11.79
C LEU A 39 -33.69 -34.38 -12.35
N ARG A 40 -34.37 -35.42 -11.83
CA ARG A 40 -35.71 -35.81 -12.32
C ARG A 40 -36.90 -35.28 -11.52
N ASN A 41 -36.69 -34.76 -10.31
CA ASN A 41 -37.78 -34.24 -9.46
C ASN A 41 -37.88 -32.70 -9.36
N HIS A 42 -37.01 -31.94 -10.05
CA HIS A 42 -37.05 -30.48 -10.02
C HIS A 42 -37.83 -29.81 -11.16
N VAL A 43 -38.09 -30.53 -12.25
CA VAL A 43 -38.81 -29.94 -13.40
C VAL A 43 -40.32 -29.79 -13.12
N LEU A 44 -40.87 -30.52 -12.16
CA LEU A 44 -42.29 -30.40 -11.76
C LEU A 44 -42.56 -29.46 -10.57
N PHE A 45 -41.51 -28.97 -9.89
CA PHE A 45 -41.67 -27.99 -8.80
C PHE A 45 -41.66 -26.54 -9.30
N LEU A 46 -41.05 -26.28 -10.46
CA LEU A 46 -40.89 -24.94 -11.03
C LEU A 46 -42.12 -24.38 -11.76
N LEU A 47 -43.19 -25.17 -11.92
CA LEU A 47 -44.42 -24.73 -12.62
C LEU A 47 -45.56 -24.33 -11.67
N ARG A 48 -45.35 -24.31 -10.34
CA ARG A 48 -46.45 -24.09 -9.38
C ARG A 48 -46.23 -23.06 -8.27
N MET A 49 -45.15 -22.28 -8.29
CA MET A 49 -45.04 -21.10 -7.42
C MET A 49 -44.88 -19.84 -8.26
N GLY A 50 -45.88 -18.96 -8.13
CA GLY A 50 -45.96 -17.70 -8.83
C GLY A 50 -44.76 -16.80 -8.60
N ILE A 51 -44.47 -16.02 -9.66
CA ILE A 51 -43.84 -14.69 -9.66
C ILE A 51 -43.10 -14.38 -8.36
N THR A 52 -41.87 -14.86 -8.26
CA THR A 52 -40.86 -14.29 -7.38
C THR A 52 -39.92 -13.49 -8.27
N PHE A 53 -39.92 -12.16 -8.09
CA PHE A 53 -38.98 -11.24 -8.71
C PHE A 53 -37.56 -11.84 -8.65
N CYS A 54 -36.96 -12.10 -9.82
CA CYS A 54 -35.55 -12.44 -9.91
C CYS A 54 -34.75 -11.26 -9.33
N ARG A 55 -34.15 -11.44 -8.15
CA ARG A 55 -33.08 -10.56 -7.65
C ARG A 55 -31.98 -10.59 -8.72
N GLY A 56 -31.82 -9.49 -9.45
CA GLY A 56 -30.76 -9.36 -10.44
C GLY A 56 -29.41 -9.71 -9.81
N GLU A 57 -28.71 -10.67 -10.40
CA GLU A 57 -27.33 -10.97 -10.02
C GLU A 57 -26.52 -9.67 -10.17
N LYS A 58 -25.91 -9.22 -9.08
CA LYS A 58 -25.01 -8.07 -9.14
C LYS A 58 -23.84 -8.43 -10.04
N MET A 59 -23.67 -7.68 -11.13
CA MET A 59 -22.50 -7.80 -11.98
C MET A 59 -21.28 -7.33 -11.18
N VAL A 60 -20.24 -8.16 -11.06
CA VAL A 60 -18.98 -7.79 -10.40
C VAL A 60 -17.86 -7.85 -11.42
N LEU A 61 -17.26 -6.69 -11.70
CA LEU A 61 -16.07 -6.59 -12.53
C LEU A 61 -14.83 -6.86 -11.65
N LYS A 62 -13.96 -7.75 -12.12
CA LYS A 62 -12.71 -8.08 -11.44
C LYS A 62 -11.51 -7.55 -12.21
N LEU A 63 -10.66 -6.78 -11.55
CA LEU A 63 -9.38 -6.31 -12.07
C LEU A 63 -8.23 -6.75 -11.17
N PHE A 64 -7.05 -6.98 -11.74
CA PHE A 64 -5.84 -7.38 -11.03
C PHE A 64 -4.70 -6.42 -11.34
N THR A 65 -3.89 -6.07 -10.34
CA THR A 65 -2.62 -5.35 -10.60
C THR A 65 -1.58 -6.27 -11.27
N PRO A 66 -0.57 -5.70 -11.93
CA PRO A 66 0.29 -6.46 -12.83
C PRO A 66 1.25 -7.45 -12.17
N GLY A 67 1.61 -7.24 -10.90
CA GLY A 67 2.64 -8.02 -10.21
C GLY A 67 4.06 -7.47 -10.40
N HIS A 68 4.24 -6.15 -10.53
CA HIS A 68 5.58 -5.54 -10.56
C HIS A 68 6.23 -5.53 -9.17
N GLY A 69 5.46 -5.67 -8.10
CA GLY A 69 5.93 -5.68 -6.72
C GLY A 69 5.15 -4.68 -5.87
N ALA A 70 5.25 -4.83 -4.55
CA ALA A 70 4.36 -4.17 -3.59
C ALA A 70 4.24 -2.65 -3.83
N PHE A 71 5.35 -1.96 -4.07
CA PHE A 71 5.31 -0.50 -4.27
C PHE A 71 4.55 -0.08 -5.53
N MET A 72 4.93 -0.61 -6.68
CA MET A 72 4.33 -0.21 -7.96
C MET A 72 2.88 -0.68 -8.07
N ASP A 73 2.59 -1.90 -7.59
CA ASP A 73 1.22 -2.42 -7.59
C ASP A 73 0.31 -1.64 -6.65
N SER A 74 0.83 -1.15 -5.51
CA SER A 74 0.07 -0.25 -4.63
C SER A 74 -0.25 1.07 -5.35
N LEU A 75 0.73 1.66 -6.06
CA LEU A 75 0.46 2.86 -6.87
C LEU A 75 -0.61 2.59 -7.94
N ILE A 76 -0.51 1.50 -8.68
CA ILE A 76 -1.49 1.15 -9.72
C ILE A 76 -2.88 0.93 -9.10
N MET A 77 -2.96 0.23 -7.97
CA MET A 77 -4.20 0.04 -7.21
C MET A 77 -4.81 1.39 -6.82
N TYR A 78 -4.03 2.31 -6.26
CA TYR A 78 -4.53 3.65 -5.94
C TYR A 78 -4.94 4.44 -7.18
N GLY A 79 -4.23 4.33 -8.29
CA GLY A 79 -4.60 4.96 -9.56
C GLY A 79 -5.97 4.49 -10.07
N LEU A 80 -6.24 3.18 -9.97
CA LEU A 80 -7.53 2.58 -10.32
C LEU A 80 -8.63 3.03 -9.35
N VAL A 81 -8.45 2.79 -8.04
CA VAL A 81 -9.48 3.00 -7.02
C VAL A 81 -9.80 4.49 -6.85
N SER A 82 -8.80 5.38 -6.86
CA SER A 82 -9.00 6.83 -6.72
C SER A 82 -9.76 7.47 -7.90
N SER A 83 -9.88 6.74 -9.01
CA SER A 83 -10.63 7.18 -10.19
C SER A 83 -12.10 6.76 -10.15
N LEU A 84 -12.47 5.84 -9.27
CA LEU A 84 -13.85 5.39 -9.16
C LEU A 84 -14.70 6.49 -8.49
N PRO A 85 -15.95 6.69 -8.95
CA PRO A 85 -16.91 7.56 -8.25
C PRO A 85 -17.09 7.14 -6.79
N SER A 86 -17.31 8.10 -5.89
CA SER A 86 -17.38 7.85 -4.43
C SER A 86 -18.51 6.91 -4.01
N ASP A 87 -19.58 6.81 -4.79
CA ASP A 87 -20.71 5.90 -4.59
C ASP A 87 -20.45 4.48 -5.12
N THR A 88 -19.32 4.26 -5.79
CA THR A 88 -18.94 2.95 -6.34
C THR A 88 -18.51 2.01 -5.21
N LYS A 89 -19.29 0.94 -5.04
CA LYS A 89 -18.94 -0.14 -4.12
C LYS A 89 -17.83 -0.97 -4.74
N CYS A 90 -16.68 -0.97 -4.07
CA CYS A 90 -15.52 -1.74 -4.48
C CYS A 90 -14.86 -2.38 -3.26
N ARG A 91 -14.28 -3.57 -3.47
CA ARG A 91 -13.50 -4.31 -2.48
C ARG A 91 -12.14 -4.61 -3.07
N VAL A 92 -11.09 -4.32 -2.32
CA VAL A 92 -9.72 -4.55 -2.73
C VAL A 92 -9.11 -5.60 -1.82
N SER A 93 -8.61 -6.68 -2.41
CA SER A 93 -7.91 -7.73 -1.69
C SER A 93 -6.50 -7.88 -2.22
N CYS A 94 -5.49 -7.87 -1.35
CA CYS A 94 -4.11 -8.14 -1.72
C CYS A 94 -3.78 -9.60 -1.40
N ILE A 95 -3.32 -10.34 -2.42
CA ILE A 95 -2.97 -11.76 -2.33
C ILE A 95 -1.65 -11.96 -3.07
N ALA A 96 -0.64 -12.51 -2.36
CA ALA A 96 0.65 -12.88 -2.96
C ALA A 96 1.35 -11.76 -3.76
N GLY A 97 1.23 -10.51 -3.29
CA GLY A 97 1.94 -9.36 -3.85
C GLY A 97 1.25 -8.64 -5.03
N PHE A 98 0.00 -8.99 -5.35
CA PHE A 98 -0.84 -8.24 -6.27
C PHE A 98 -2.25 -7.99 -5.67
N PHE A 99 -2.95 -6.97 -6.16
CA PHE A 99 -4.27 -6.59 -5.72
C PHE A 99 -5.34 -7.08 -6.69
N GLU A 100 -6.38 -7.72 -6.17
CA GLU A 100 -7.66 -7.98 -6.84
C GLU A 100 -8.66 -6.88 -6.43
N ILE A 101 -9.24 -6.20 -7.41
CA ILE A 101 -10.17 -5.09 -7.27
C ILE A 101 -11.52 -5.55 -7.82
N ASN A 102 -12.47 -5.77 -6.92
CA ASN A 102 -13.83 -6.21 -7.23
C ASN A 102 -14.77 -5.00 -7.22
N ILE A 103 -15.31 -4.62 -8.38
CA ILE A 103 -16.13 -3.42 -8.59
C ILE A 103 -17.58 -3.84 -8.90
N GLU A 104 -18.54 -3.42 -8.06
CA GLU A 104 -19.95 -3.77 -8.25
C GLU A 104 -20.63 -2.89 -9.30
N ASN A 105 -21.45 -3.52 -10.15
CA ASN A 105 -22.36 -2.89 -11.11
C ASN A 105 -21.67 -1.87 -12.04
N LYS A 106 -20.46 -2.19 -12.51
CA LYS A 106 -19.71 -1.38 -13.46
C LYS A 106 -19.16 -2.23 -14.59
N THR A 107 -19.20 -1.68 -15.79
CA THR A 107 -18.57 -2.22 -16.99
C THR A 107 -17.13 -1.70 -17.15
N PHE A 108 -16.34 -2.34 -18.02
CA PHE A 108 -15.00 -1.84 -18.38
C PHE A 108 -15.06 -0.40 -18.89
N GLN A 109 -16.06 -0.06 -19.70
CA GLN A 109 -16.17 1.27 -20.30
C GLN A 109 -16.41 2.34 -19.23
N GLU A 110 -17.26 2.07 -18.24
CA GLU A 110 -17.52 3.02 -17.16
C GLU A 110 -16.28 3.23 -16.27
N VAL A 111 -15.58 2.16 -15.90
CA VAL A 111 -14.32 2.25 -15.13
C VAL A 111 -13.27 3.00 -15.94
N ALA A 112 -13.12 2.68 -17.22
CA ALA A 112 -12.19 3.35 -18.12
C ALA A 112 -12.50 4.84 -18.30
N SER A 113 -13.78 5.20 -18.39
CA SER A 113 -14.23 6.59 -18.50
C SER A 113 -13.92 7.37 -17.22
N ALA A 114 -14.08 6.74 -16.06
CA ALA A 114 -13.74 7.35 -14.77
C ALA A 114 -12.23 7.58 -14.64
N ILE A 115 -11.40 6.60 -15.03
CA ILE A 115 -9.93 6.74 -15.09
C ILE A 115 -9.52 7.83 -16.08
N ALA A 116 -10.07 7.81 -17.29
CA ALA A 116 -9.78 8.80 -18.33
C ALA A 116 -10.14 10.22 -17.86
N GLY A 117 -11.30 10.39 -17.21
CA GLY A 117 -11.73 11.66 -16.63
C GLY A 117 -10.79 12.15 -15.54
N ASN A 118 -10.33 11.26 -14.65
CA ASN A 118 -9.37 11.60 -13.59
C ASN A 118 -8.01 12.00 -14.17
N ILE A 119 -7.52 11.28 -15.18
CA ILE A 119 -6.30 11.63 -15.92
C ILE A 119 -6.47 12.98 -16.62
N HIS A 120 -7.61 13.21 -17.29
CA HIS A 120 -7.88 14.47 -17.97
C HIS A 120 -7.83 15.66 -17.01
N GLY A 121 -8.47 15.54 -15.84
CA GLY A 121 -8.52 16.59 -14.83
C GLY A 121 -7.19 16.85 -14.12
N HIS A 122 -6.23 15.92 -14.15
CA HIS A 122 -5.00 16.01 -13.34
C HIS A 122 -3.70 15.86 -14.13
N ALA A 123 -3.71 15.65 -15.44
CA ALA A 123 -2.51 15.35 -16.23
C ALA A 123 -1.37 16.38 -15.99
N GLU A 124 -1.68 17.67 -16.11
CA GLU A 124 -0.70 18.75 -15.89
C GLU A 124 -0.20 18.79 -14.44
N SER A 125 -1.09 18.59 -13.47
CA SER A 125 -0.74 18.52 -12.05
C SER A 125 0.17 17.33 -11.75
N ILE A 126 -0.07 16.17 -12.36
CA ILE A 126 0.78 14.97 -12.23
C ILE A 126 2.19 15.27 -12.78
N ILE A 127 2.27 15.85 -13.98
CA ILE A 127 3.55 16.21 -14.61
C ILE A 127 4.31 17.23 -13.76
N SER A 128 3.64 18.32 -13.38
CA SER A 128 4.22 19.37 -12.54
C SER A 128 4.69 18.80 -11.20
N HIS A 129 3.88 17.95 -10.56
CA HIS A 129 4.19 17.33 -9.29
C HIS A 129 5.45 16.44 -9.39
N LEU A 130 5.50 15.53 -10.36
CA LEU A 130 6.59 14.55 -10.48
C LEU A 130 7.90 15.15 -11.02
N ILE A 131 7.82 16.07 -12.00
CA ILE A 131 8.99 16.60 -12.71
C ILE A 131 9.49 17.92 -12.13
N ASP A 132 8.58 18.84 -11.80
CA ASP A 132 8.97 20.20 -11.42
C ASP A 132 9.07 20.34 -9.90
N ASN A 133 8.04 19.88 -9.17
CA ASN A 133 7.89 20.08 -7.73
C ASN A 133 8.69 19.06 -6.93
N LEU A 134 8.60 17.77 -7.25
CA LEU A 134 9.36 16.73 -6.57
C LEU A 134 10.68 16.43 -7.28
N LYS A 135 10.77 16.64 -8.60
CA LYS A 135 11.94 16.32 -9.43
C LYS A 135 12.35 14.85 -9.36
N VAL A 136 11.38 13.97 -9.11
CA VAL A 136 11.57 12.51 -8.99
C VAL A 136 11.49 11.81 -10.35
N VAL A 137 10.92 12.48 -11.36
CA VAL A 137 11.04 12.09 -12.77
C VAL A 137 11.94 13.09 -13.49
N GLN A 138 12.88 12.59 -14.29
CA GLN A 138 13.85 13.42 -15.01
C GLN A 138 13.15 14.37 -16.00
N LYS A 139 13.59 15.63 -16.10
CA LYS A 139 13.04 16.61 -17.07
C LYS A 139 12.99 16.10 -18.51
N GLY A 140 14.01 15.36 -18.95
CA GLY A 140 14.06 14.77 -20.30
C GLY A 140 12.96 13.72 -20.57
N SER A 141 12.29 13.22 -19.52
CA SER A 141 11.18 12.28 -19.64
C SER A 141 9.81 12.95 -19.79
N ARG A 142 9.73 14.30 -19.71
CA ARG A 142 8.47 15.06 -19.76
C ARG A 142 7.58 14.71 -20.93
N GLY A 143 8.08 14.87 -22.17
CA GLY A 143 7.27 14.61 -23.37
C GLY A 143 6.77 13.17 -23.47
N ARG A 144 7.48 12.22 -22.85
CA ARG A 144 7.06 10.82 -22.81
C ARG A 144 5.94 10.58 -21.79
N LEU A 145 6.06 11.15 -20.59
CA LEU A 145 4.99 11.09 -19.59
C LEU A 145 3.72 11.81 -20.10
N GLU A 146 3.88 12.99 -20.70
CA GLU A 146 2.80 13.74 -21.36
C GLU A 146 2.12 12.89 -22.43
N SER A 147 2.88 12.23 -23.30
CA SER A 147 2.35 11.34 -24.32
C SER A 147 1.53 10.18 -23.71
N TYR A 148 2.02 9.54 -22.65
CA TYR A 148 1.28 8.46 -22.00
C TYR A 148 -0.01 8.95 -21.34
N LEU A 149 0.04 10.06 -20.61
CA LEU A 149 -1.16 10.64 -19.99
C LEU A 149 -2.17 11.06 -21.07
N ASN A 150 -1.72 11.71 -22.15
CA ASN A 150 -2.60 12.14 -23.25
C ASN A 150 -3.27 10.98 -23.97
N ASN A 151 -2.54 9.89 -24.24
CA ASN A 151 -3.14 8.70 -24.85
C ASN A 151 -4.20 8.07 -23.95
N HIS A 152 -4.01 8.09 -22.63
CA HIS A 152 -4.97 7.56 -21.67
C HIS A 152 -6.05 8.59 -21.26
N LYS A 153 -6.22 9.69 -22.00
CA LYS A 153 -7.44 10.51 -21.92
C LYS A 153 -8.60 9.89 -22.72
N GLN A 154 -8.33 8.88 -23.55
CA GLN A 154 -9.34 8.17 -24.34
C GLN A 154 -9.83 6.92 -23.59
N PRO A 155 -11.11 6.86 -23.17
CA PRO A 155 -11.64 5.72 -22.43
C PRO A 155 -11.50 4.38 -23.16
N GLU A 156 -11.58 4.37 -24.49
CA GLU A 156 -11.53 3.16 -25.32
C GLU A 156 -10.17 2.45 -25.17
N ILE A 157 -9.08 3.23 -25.19
CA ILE A 157 -7.72 2.73 -25.00
C ILE A 157 -7.57 2.10 -23.61
N ILE A 158 -8.12 2.74 -22.58
CA ILE A 158 -8.08 2.18 -21.22
C ILE A 158 -8.93 0.91 -21.12
N ALA A 159 -10.15 0.92 -21.65
CA ALA A 159 -11.06 -0.22 -21.59
C ALA A 159 -10.44 -1.47 -22.24
N ASP A 160 -9.83 -1.31 -23.43
CA ASP A 160 -9.14 -2.38 -24.13
C ASP A 160 -7.95 -2.92 -23.33
N ASN A 161 -7.14 -2.03 -22.76
CA ASN A 161 -5.99 -2.43 -21.94
C ASN A 161 -6.42 -3.13 -20.64
N LEU A 162 -7.46 -2.64 -19.96
CA LEU A 162 -8.02 -3.29 -18.77
C LEU A 162 -8.51 -4.70 -19.10
N LYS A 163 -9.29 -4.84 -20.18
CA LYS A 163 -9.82 -6.13 -20.62
C LYS A 163 -8.70 -7.12 -20.96
N ARG A 164 -7.66 -6.65 -21.63
CA ARG A 164 -6.55 -7.48 -22.12
C ARG A 164 -5.54 -7.87 -21.04
N PHE A 165 -5.22 -6.96 -20.13
CA PHE A 165 -4.07 -7.12 -19.22
C PHE A 165 -4.46 -7.18 -17.74
N TYR A 166 -5.60 -6.64 -17.34
CA TYR A 166 -5.99 -6.52 -15.94
C TYR A 166 -7.09 -7.51 -15.53
N THR A 167 -7.51 -8.43 -16.40
CA THR A 167 -8.53 -9.45 -16.08
C THR A 167 -7.95 -10.70 -15.43
N SER A 168 -6.62 -10.83 -15.42
CA SER A 168 -5.88 -11.92 -14.81
C SER A 168 -4.58 -11.40 -14.20
N PRO A 169 -4.10 -11.97 -13.08
CA PRO A 169 -2.84 -11.56 -12.48
C PRO A 169 -1.63 -11.92 -13.36
N GLY A 170 -0.50 -11.25 -13.14
CA GLY A 170 0.78 -11.59 -13.77
C GLY A 170 1.07 -10.89 -15.10
N HIS A 171 0.41 -9.78 -15.41
CA HIS A 171 0.74 -8.95 -16.58
C HIS A 171 2.24 -8.57 -16.63
N ALA A 172 2.87 -8.36 -15.47
CA ALA A 172 4.30 -8.08 -15.34
C ALA A 172 5.22 -9.18 -15.89
N GLN A 173 4.73 -10.41 -16.10
CA GLN A 173 5.52 -11.52 -16.69
C GLN A 173 5.88 -11.28 -18.16
N TYR A 174 5.10 -10.45 -18.85
CA TYR A 174 5.36 -10.04 -20.24
C TYR A 174 6.11 -8.71 -20.33
N GLU A 175 6.58 -8.21 -19.19
CA GLU A 175 7.29 -6.95 -19.04
C GLU A 175 8.63 -7.19 -18.34
N GLY A 176 9.35 -6.12 -18.07
CA GLY A 176 10.58 -6.15 -17.27
C GLY A 176 11.85 -6.07 -18.10
N ARG A 177 12.93 -6.70 -17.62
CA ARG A 177 14.24 -6.55 -18.26
C ARG A 177 14.22 -7.15 -19.66
N TYR A 178 14.86 -6.46 -20.60
CA TYR A 178 14.95 -6.84 -22.02
C TYR A 178 13.62 -6.80 -22.80
N HIS A 179 12.52 -6.39 -22.17
CA HIS A 179 11.25 -6.19 -22.84
C HIS A 179 11.13 -4.77 -23.41
N LYS A 180 10.39 -4.64 -24.51
CA LYS A 180 10.04 -3.34 -25.09
C LYS A 180 9.03 -2.65 -24.17
N GLY A 181 9.27 -1.39 -23.84
CA GLY A 181 8.39 -0.61 -22.98
C GLY A 181 9.06 0.66 -22.49
N GLN A 182 8.37 1.41 -21.65
CA GLN A 182 8.99 2.52 -20.95
C GLN A 182 9.91 1.99 -19.87
N HIS A 183 11.15 2.49 -19.82
CA HIS A 183 11.96 2.27 -18.62
C HIS A 183 11.28 2.94 -17.42
N VAL A 184 10.75 2.13 -16.51
CA VAL A 184 10.07 2.65 -15.33
C VAL A 184 11.03 3.48 -14.47
N TRP A 185 10.55 4.60 -13.94
CA TRP A 185 11.34 5.47 -13.10
C TRP A 185 11.45 4.90 -11.68
N LEU A 186 12.62 5.06 -11.06
CA LEU A 186 12.92 4.57 -9.71
C LEU A 186 11.85 4.89 -8.64
N PRO A 187 11.22 6.09 -8.61
CA PRO A 187 10.19 6.39 -7.61
C PRO A 187 8.94 5.54 -7.72
N PHE A 188 8.70 4.89 -8.87
CA PHE A 188 7.55 3.99 -9.05
C PHE A 188 7.91 2.56 -8.70
N TYR A 189 9.18 2.19 -8.77
CA TYR A 189 9.62 0.83 -8.48
C TYR A 189 11.02 0.82 -7.87
N PRO A 190 11.12 1.06 -6.54
CA PRO A 190 12.39 1.31 -5.87
C PRO A 190 13.31 0.07 -5.79
N HIS A 191 12.76 -1.14 -5.98
CA HIS A 191 13.56 -2.36 -6.01
C HIS A 191 14.37 -2.54 -7.31
N LEU A 192 14.19 -1.67 -8.29
CA LEU A 192 14.98 -1.71 -9.51
C LEU A 192 16.42 -1.31 -9.28
N GLY A 193 17.26 -2.32 -9.10
CA GLY A 193 18.69 -2.15 -9.28
C GLY A 193 18.99 -1.70 -10.71
N LYS A 194 19.83 -0.67 -10.87
CA LYS A 194 20.35 -0.21 -12.17
C LYS A 194 21.01 -1.35 -12.98
N TYR A 195 21.59 -2.32 -12.27
CA TYR A 195 22.30 -3.44 -12.86
C TYR A 195 21.58 -4.77 -12.62
N PHE A 196 21.62 -5.64 -13.61
CA PHE A 196 21.19 -7.03 -13.46
C PHE A 196 22.37 -7.87 -12.96
N THR A 197 22.16 -8.64 -11.89
CA THR A 197 23.20 -9.45 -11.22
C THR A 197 23.34 -10.86 -11.79
N GLY A 198 22.72 -11.16 -12.95
CA GLY A 198 22.68 -12.50 -13.53
C GLY A 198 24.00 -12.99 -14.13
N GLU A 199 25.01 -12.12 -14.30
CA GLU A 199 26.31 -12.46 -14.87
C GLU A 199 27.43 -11.78 -14.06
N TYR A 200 28.65 -12.33 -14.10
CA TYR A 200 29.86 -11.76 -13.48
C TYR A 200 30.23 -10.34 -14.00
N LYS A 201 29.40 -9.75 -14.85
CA LYS A 201 29.53 -8.40 -15.41
C LYS A 201 28.21 -7.65 -15.25
N TYR A 202 28.26 -6.50 -14.58
CA TYR A 202 27.12 -5.60 -14.46
C TYR A 202 26.83 -4.93 -15.81
N SER A 203 25.76 -5.35 -16.48
CA SER A 203 25.22 -4.65 -17.64
C SER A 203 23.96 -3.84 -17.24
N PRO A 204 23.84 -2.58 -17.68
CA PRO A 204 22.61 -1.83 -17.52
C PRO A 204 21.53 -2.47 -18.40
N ALA A 205 20.42 -2.87 -17.80
CA ALA A 205 19.28 -3.45 -18.52
C ALA A 205 18.01 -2.73 -18.06
N ASN A 206 17.38 -2.02 -19.00
CA ASN A 206 16.14 -1.30 -18.75
C ASN A 206 15.02 -2.28 -18.39
N TYR A 207 14.26 -1.96 -17.35
CA TYR A 207 13.01 -2.63 -17.02
C TYR A 207 11.88 -1.92 -17.77
N GLY A 208 11.40 -2.53 -18.86
CA GLY A 208 10.36 -1.99 -19.73
C GLY A 208 8.97 -2.30 -19.19
N VAL A 209 8.12 -1.28 -19.08
CA VAL A 209 6.74 -1.37 -18.57
C VAL A 209 5.76 -0.79 -19.59
N CYS A 210 4.53 -1.30 -19.68
CA CYS A 210 3.55 -0.75 -20.61
C CYS A 210 3.09 0.67 -20.21
N PRO A 211 2.63 1.47 -21.18
CA PRO A 211 2.13 2.81 -20.92
C PRO A 211 0.99 2.87 -19.88
N THR A 212 0.10 1.87 -19.82
CA THR A 212 -1.03 1.86 -18.87
C THR A 212 -0.57 1.71 -17.43
N CYS A 213 0.36 0.78 -17.16
CA CYS A 213 0.96 0.63 -15.83
C CYS A 213 1.65 1.92 -15.37
N ILE A 214 2.38 2.60 -16.27
CA ILE A 214 3.05 3.88 -15.96
C ILE A 214 2.04 4.98 -15.66
N THR A 215 1.00 5.11 -16.47
CA THR A 215 -0.06 6.10 -16.28
C THR A 215 -0.79 5.89 -14.95
N LEU A 216 -1.20 4.65 -14.65
CA LEU A 216 -1.89 4.33 -13.41
C LEU A 216 -0.97 4.51 -12.19
N ALA A 217 0.30 4.12 -12.28
CA ALA A 217 1.27 4.35 -11.21
C ALA A 217 1.52 5.86 -10.98
N ALA A 218 1.60 6.67 -12.04
CA ALA A 218 1.77 8.12 -11.92
C ALA A 218 0.53 8.79 -11.27
N LEU A 219 -0.67 8.36 -11.66
CA LEU A 219 -1.91 8.82 -11.05
C LEU A 219 -2.00 8.40 -9.57
N GLY A 220 -1.69 7.15 -9.26
CA GLY A 220 -1.66 6.66 -7.88
C GLY A 220 -0.62 7.36 -7.01
N PHE A 221 0.55 7.65 -7.58
CA PHE A 221 1.58 8.43 -6.88
C PHE A 221 1.05 9.82 -6.53
N TYR A 222 0.44 10.50 -7.50
CA TYR A 222 -0.15 11.82 -7.28
C TYR A 222 -1.28 11.81 -6.24
N LYS A 223 -2.05 10.73 -6.15
CA LYS A 223 -3.23 10.64 -5.27
C LYS A 223 -2.92 10.10 -3.87
N ALA A 224 -1.95 9.20 -3.72
CA ALA A 224 -1.77 8.42 -2.49
C ALA A 224 -0.39 8.53 -1.86
N ALA A 225 0.64 8.90 -2.64
CA ALA A 225 1.97 9.04 -2.06
C ALA A 225 2.02 10.30 -1.20
N ILE A 226 2.74 10.21 -0.06
CA ILE A 226 2.97 11.32 0.85
C ILE A 226 4.42 11.78 0.64
N PRO A 227 4.66 12.79 -0.22
CA PRO A 227 5.99 13.30 -0.45
C PRO A 227 6.39 14.34 0.61
N ILE A 228 7.56 14.16 1.18
CA ILE A 228 8.15 15.07 2.15
C ILE A 228 9.51 15.50 1.63
N ARG A 229 9.52 16.65 0.96
CA ARG A 229 10.73 17.26 0.39
C ARG A 229 11.45 18.06 1.46
N PHE A 230 12.76 17.89 1.57
CA PHE A 230 13.59 18.64 2.52
C PHE A 230 13.75 20.10 2.12
N THR A 231 14.15 20.94 3.06
CA THR A 231 14.34 22.36 2.79
C THR A 231 15.58 22.54 1.90
N PRO A 232 15.53 23.40 0.87
CA PRO A 232 16.73 23.79 0.13
C PRO A 232 17.85 24.21 1.09
N PRO A 233 19.13 23.87 0.81
CA PRO A 233 19.65 23.36 -0.46
C PRO A 233 19.56 21.83 -0.63
N LYS A 234 19.05 21.09 0.35
CA LYS A 234 19.01 19.62 0.27
C LYS A 234 18.12 19.15 -0.88
N THR A 235 18.59 18.12 -1.57
CA THR A 235 17.92 17.48 -2.72
C THR A 235 17.20 16.19 -2.35
N VAL A 236 16.98 15.99 -1.05
CA VAL A 236 16.41 14.77 -0.49
C VAL A 236 14.90 14.89 -0.37
N SER A 237 14.20 13.81 -0.68
CA SER A 237 12.76 13.66 -0.48
C SER A 237 12.46 12.30 0.12
N HIS A 238 11.62 12.26 1.14
CA HIS A 238 10.99 11.02 1.58
C HIS A 238 9.66 10.83 0.86
N ILE A 239 9.38 9.61 0.42
CA ILE A 239 8.07 9.24 -0.12
C ILE A 239 7.53 8.09 0.72
N ILE A 240 6.33 8.25 1.26
CA ILE A 240 5.65 7.23 2.05
C ILE A 240 4.37 6.84 1.33
N LEU A 241 4.14 5.54 1.18
CA LEU A 241 2.95 4.97 0.56
C LEU A 241 2.41 3.87 1.45
N LEU A 242 1.13 3.91 1.82
CA LEU A 242 0.52 2.81 2.55
C LEU A 242 0.18 1.67 1.59
N SER A 243 0.35 0.45 2.05
CA SER A 243 0.00 -0.78 1.37
C SER A 243 -0.56 -1.76 2.39
N PHE A 244 -1.14 -2.85 1.93
CA PHE A 244 -1.74 -3.83 2.82
C PHE A 244 -1.78 -5.23 2.22
N GLU A 245 -1.82 -6.23 3.09
CA GLU A 245 -2.19 -7.62 2.76
C GLU A 245 -3.53 -7.96 3.40
N GLY A 246 -4.43 -8.66 2.71
CA GLY A 246 -5.80 -8.90 3.17
C GLY A 246 -6.83 -8.04 2.43
N GLU A 247 -7.95 -7.70 3.07
CA GLU A 247 -9.11 -7.09 2.42
C GLU A 247 -9.46 -5.70 3.00
N VAL A 248 -9.61 -4.72 2.12
CA VAL A 248 -9.97 -3.34 2.45
C VAL A 248 -11.16 -2.87 1.59
N SER A 249 -12.09 -2.13 2.19
CA SER A 249 -13.24 -1.55 1.50
C SER A 249 -12.86 -0.28 0.72
N SER A 250 -13.65 0.05 -0.31
CA SER A 250 -13.48 1.32 -1.03
C SER A 250 -13.67 2.54 -0.14
N GLU A 251 -14.51 2.45 0.89
CA GLU A 251 -14.74 3.53 1.87
C GLU A 251 -13.47 3.84 2.68
N THR A 252 -12.78 2.83 3.21
CA THR A 252 -11.53 3.03 3.95
C THR A 252 -10.47 3.67 3.06
N LEU A 253 -10.30 3.18 1.82
CA LEU A 253 -9.35 3.75 0.87
C LEU A 253 -9.73 5.18 0.45
N ALA A 254 -11.00 5.45 0.17
CA ALA A 254 -11.47 6.78 -0.20
C ALA A 254 -11.24 7.80 0.92
N ASN A 255 -11.57 7.46 2.17
CA ASN A 255 -11.33 8.34 3.31
C ASN A 255 -9.83 8.61 3.52
N MET A 256 -8.99 7.59 3.35
CA MET A 256 -7.54 7.75 3.41
C MET A 256 -7.03 8.71 2.33
N LEU A 257 -7.46 8.53 1.07
CA LEU A 257 -7.08 9.39 -0.05
C LEU A 257 -7.57 10.83 0.12
N VAL A 258 -8.80 11.01 0.59
CA VAL A 258 -9.35 12.34 0.90
C VAL A 258 -8.53 13.04 1.98
N PHE A 259 -8.17 12.32 3.05
CA PHE A 259 -7.38 12.90 4.12
C PHE A 259 -5.95 13.25 3.65
N VAL A 260 -5.26 12.34 2.98
CA VAL A 260 -3.90 12.56 2.46
C VAL A 260 -3.88 13.71 1.44
N GLY A 261 -4.90 13.83 0.60
CA GLY A 261 -5.05 14.92 -0.37
C GLY A 261 -5.59 16.24 0.21
N SER A 262 -5.86 16.33 1.51
CA SER A 262 -6.45 17.52 2.12
C SER A 262 -5.43 18.63 2.38
N ASP A 263 -5.90 19.87 2.41
CA ASP A 263 -5.08 21.04 2.79
C ASP A 263 -4.60 20.95 4.25
N VAL A 264 -5.39 20.33 5.12
CA VAL A 264 -5.04 20.11 6.54
C VAL A 264 -3.80 19.23 6.64
N PHE A 265 -3.79 18.10 5.93
CA PHE A 265 -2.64 17.19 5.94
C PHE A 265 -1.44 17.77 5.20
N SER A 266 -1.66 18.49 4.09
CA SER A 266 -0.61 19.21 3.38
C SER A 266 0.04 20.30 4.25
N GLY A 267 -0.76 21.02 5.06
CA GLY A 267 -0.30 22.00 6.03
C GLY A 267 0.60 21.38 7.09
N LEU A 268 0.22 20.22 7.63
CA LEU A 268 1.04 19.44 8.55
C LEU A 268 2.38 19.04 7.91
N VAL A 269 2.36 18.45 6.70
CA VAL A 269 3.59 18.03 6.00
C VAL A 269 4.54 19.23 5.78
N ASN A 270 3.99 20.39 5.45
CA ASN A 270 4.76 21.62 5.30
C ASN A 270 5.35 22.13 6.64
N GLU A 271 4.59 22.06 7.74
CA GLU A 271 5.07 22.40 9.09
C GLU A 271 6.25 21.51 9.51
N LEU A 272 6.22 20.24 9.13
CA LEU A 272 7.24 19.25 9.49
C LEU A 272 8.54 19.39 8.70
N ARG A 273 8.49 19.95 7.49
CA ARG A 273 9.65 20.06 6.58
C ARG A 273 10.98 20.47 7.24
N PRO A 274 11.07 21.51 8.10
CA PRO A 274 12.34 21.88 8.74
C PRO A 274 12.81 20.88 9.81
N MET A 275 11.91 20.08 10.39
CA MET A 275 12.18 19.21 11.53
C MET A 275 12.48 17.76 11.14
N VAL A 276 11.99 17.32 9.98
CA VAL A 276 12.09 15.92 9.53
C VAL A 276 13.46 15.55 8.98
N GLU A 277 14.34 16.53 8.72
CA GLU A 277 15.63 16.28 8.06
C GLU A 277 16.57 15.38 8.85
N ASN A 278 16.36 15.30 10.16
CA ASN A 278 17.16 14.49 11.07
C ASN A 278 16.40 13.24 11.55
N LEU A 279 15.13 13.09 11.18
CA LEU A 279 14.34 11.94 11.63
C LEU A 279 14.63 10.71 10.78
N PRO A 280 14.86 9.56 11.42
CA PRO A 280 14.83 8.27 10.75
C PRO A 280 13.49 8.05 10.05
N LEU A 281 13.52 7.37 8.91
CA LEU A 281 12.36 7.22 8.04
C LEU A 281 11.18 6.54 8.75
N THR A 282 11.47 5.46 9.50
CA THR A 282 10.50 4.80 10.36
C THR A 282 9.83 5.77 11.38
N THR A 283 10.62 6.62 12.02
CA THR A 283 10.10 7.60 13.00
C THR A 283 9.20 8.64 12.35
N LEU A 284 9.60 9.13 11.17
CA LEU A 284 8.78 10.03 10.38
C LEU A 284 7.45 9.38 9.98
N THR A 285 7.48 8.12 9.52
CA THR A 285 6.27 7.37 9.18
C THR A 285 5.31 7.28 10.36
N TYR A 286 5.78 6.87 11.54
CA TYR A 286 4.94 6.80 12.73
C TYR A 286 4.40 8.17 13.15
N PHE A 287 5.22 9.22 13.08
CA PHE A 287 4.76 10.57 13.38
C PHE A 287 3.59 11.01 12.48
N LEU A 288 3.69 10.78 11.17
CA LEU A 288 2.62 11.14 10.24
C LEU A 288 1.33 10.38 10.54
N LEU A 289 1.44 9.09 10.83
CA LEU A 289 0.30 8.25 11.20
C LEU A 289 -0.36 8.72 12.50
N ALA A 290 0.41 9.19 13.49
CA ALA A 290 -0.15 9.77 14.72
C ALA A 290 -1.01 11.02 14.48
N ASN A 291 -0.81 11.69 13.34
CA ASN A 291 -1.57 12.89 12.97
C ASN A 291 -2.73 12.57 12.01
N PHE A 292 -2.99 11.30 11.70
CA PHE A 292 -4.23 10.93 11.00
C PHE A 292 -5.43 11.22 11.91
N THR A 293 -6.60 11.47 11.31
CA THR A 293 -7.82 11.67 12.10
C THR A 293 -8.20 10.39 12.82
N SER A 294 -8.79 10.50 14.01
CA SER A 294 -9.22 9.32 14.77
C SER A 294 -10.10 8.38 13.96
N PRO A 295 -11.15 8.85 13.23
CA PRO A 295 -11.96 7.96 12.40
C PRO A 295 -11.13 7.19 11.36
N LEU A 296 -10.12 7.84 10.74
CA LEU A 296 -9.27 7.16 9.76
C LEU A 296 -8.39 6.09 10.41
N ILE A 297 -7.81 6.37 11.58
CA ILE A 297 -7.02 5.39 12.33
C ILE A 297 -7.87 4.18 12.72
N TYR A 298 -9.10 4.38 13.20
CA TYR A 298 -10.04 3.29 13.47
C TYR A 298 -10.35 2.48 12.20
N MET A 299 -10.72 3.13 11.09
CA MET A 299 -11.05 2.43 9.84
C MET A 299 -9.90 1.61 9.27
N ILE A 300 -8.66 2.09 9.38
CA ILE A 300 -7.47 1.35 8.96
C ILE A 300 -7.24 0.17 9.91
N HIS A 301 -7.27 0.39 11.23
CA HIS A 301 -7.04 -0.66 12.22
C HIS A 301 -8.09 -1.78 12.20
N GLU A 302 -9.37 -1.44 12.00
CA GLU A 302 -10.48 -2.39 11.98
C GLU A 302 -10.67 -3.08 10.62
N SER A 303 -9.93 -2.65 9.60
CA SER A 303 -9.95 -3.33 8.30
C SER A 303 -9.43 -4.77 8.42
N LYS A 304 -9.87 -5.64 7.51
CA LYS A 304 -9.44 -7.05 7.50
C LYS A 304 -8.11 -7.21 6.78
N ALA A 305 -7.15 -6.35 7.11
CA ALA A 305 -5.88 -6.26 6.44
C ALA A 305 -4.74 -5.94 7.41
N ILE A 306 -3.54 -6.37 7.04
CA ILE A 306 -2.27 -6.08 7.69
C ILE A 306 -1.63 -4.93 6.91
N TRP A 307 -1.43 -3.79 7.56
CA TRP A 307 -0.93 -2.59 6.91
C TRP A 307 0.58 -2.44 6.99
N THR A 308 1.15 -2.03 5.87
CA THR A 308 2.57 -1.76 5.71
C THR A 308 2.75 -0.36 5.13
N ALA A 309 3.62 0.44 5.73
CA ALA A 309 4.09 1.68 5.13
C ALA A 309 5.34 1.37 4.29
N LEU A 310 5.25 1.59 2.99
CA LEU A 310 6.36 1.51 2.05
C LEU A 310 7.02 2.89 1.97
N SER A 311 8.15 3.02 2.65
CA SER A 311 8.83 4.29 2.83
C SER A 311 10.14 4.28 2.06
N MET A 312 10.41 5.33 1.29
CA MET A 312 11.69 5.50 0.59
C MET A 312 12.32 6.87 0.80
N THR A 313 13.64 6.91 0.70
CA THR A 313 14.44 8.14 0.65
C THR A 313 15.05 8.28 -0.73
N LEU A 314 14.74 9.39 -1.39
CA LEU A 314 15.27 9.76 -2.70
C LEU A 314 16.25 10.93 -2.53
N ASP A 315 17.36 10.88 -3.24
CA ASP A 315 18.32 11.98 -3.36
C ASP A 315 18.49 12.35 -4.83
N ILE A 316 18.34 13.64 -5.14
CA ILE A 316 18.31 14.16 -6.50
C ILE A 316 19.64 14.87 -6.77
N VAL A 317 20.62 14.12 -7.28
CA VAL A 317 21.97 14.65 -7.51
C VAL A 317 22.02 15.55 -8.76
N LYS A 318 23.18 16.22 -8.98
CA LYS A 318 23.41 17.08 -10.15
C LYS A 318 22.97 16.37 -11.44
N GLY A 319 22.24 17.11 -12.29
CA GLY A 319 21.62 16.56 -13.51
C GLY A 319 20.25 15.91 -13.30
N GLN A 320 19.62 16.10 -12.12
CA GLN A 320 18.33 15.49 -11.76
C GLN A 320 18.32 13.95 -11.82
N VAL A 321 19.46 13.35 -11.50
CA VAL A 321 19.55 11.90 -11.41
C VAL A 321 19.04 11.50 -10.03
N VAL A 322 17.94 10.74 -10.01
CA VAL A 322 17.34 10.24 -8.78
C VAL A 322 18.12 9.01 -8.31
N GLN A 323 18.46 9.00 -7.03
CA GLN A 323 19.10 7.87 -6.35
C GLN A 323 18.26 7.46 -5.14
N ILE A 324 18.09 6.17 -4.94
CA ILE A 324 17.44 5.64 -3.74
C ILE A 324 18.52 5.52 -2.66
N ARG A 325 18.32 6.20 -1.54
CA ARG A 325 19.22 6.20 -0.37
C ARG A 325 18.74 5.26 0.74
N GLY A 326 17.46 4.95 0.75
CA GLY A 326 16.84 4.05 1.72
C GLY A 326 15.48 3.60 1.22
N TYR A 327 15.12 2.38 1.57
CA TYR A 327 13.81 1.81 1.33
C TYR A 327 13.49 0.87 2.49
N GLU A 328 12.34 1.10 3.13
CA GLU A 328 11.88 0.37 4.31
C GLU A 328 10.42 -0.04 4.11
N GLU A 329 10.11 -1.30 4.44
CA GLU A 329 8.76 -1.83 4.55
C GLU A 329 8.44 -1.96 6.04
N ILE A 330 7.62 -1.05 6.55
CA ILE A 330 7.36 -0.92 7.99
C ILE A 330 5.96 -1.44 8.26
N SER A 331 5.84 -2.54 9.01
CA SER A 331 4.52 -2.96 9.53
C SER A 331 4.03 -1.92 10.55
N ILE A 332 2.77 -1.50 10.40
CA ILE A 332 2.19 -0.42 11.20
C ILE A 332 1.01 -0.88 12.08
N ASP A 333 0.56 -2.13 12.00
CA ASP A 333 -0.63 -2.61 12.71
C ASP A 333 -0.53 -2.51 14.23
N ARG A 334 0.62 -2.90 14.81
CA ARG A 334 0.82 -2.79 16.26
C ARG A 334 0.81 -1.34 16.72
N TYR A 335 1.44 -0.47 15.95
CA TYR A 335 1.45 0.96 16.19
C TYR A 335 0.03 1.56 16.12
N LEU A 336 -0.71 1.28 15.03
CA LEU A 336 -2.10 1.71 14.87
C LEU A 336 -2.99 1.20 16.00
N SER A 337 -2.83 -0.06 16.39
CA SER A 337 -3.53 -0.64 17.51
C SER A 337 -3.24 0.12 18.81
N SER A 338 -1.99 0.56 19.04
CA SER A 338 -1.65 1.37 20.22
C SER A 338 -2.32 2.74 20.17
N LEU A 339 -2.37 3.40 19.00
CA LEU A 339 -3.11 4.66 18.83
C LEU A 339 -4.60 4.48 19.10
N VAL A 340 -5.22 3.41 18.60
CA VAL A 340 -6.63 3.09 18.86
C VAL A 340 -6.91 2.91 20.34
N HIS A 341 -6.06 2.18 21.07
CA HIS A 341 -6.24 2.01 22.51
C HIS A 341 -6.09 3.32 23.28
N LEU A 342 -5.13 4.19 22.90
CA LEU A 342 -5.05 5.53 23.47
C LEU A 342 -6.33 6.33 23.21
N MET A 343 -6.91 6.27 21.99
CA MET A 343 -8.17 6.94 21.68
C MET A 343 -9.37 6.37 22.47
N GLN A 344 -9.36 5.09 22.79
CA GLN A 344 -10.39 4.48 23.65
C GLN A 344 -10.29 5.00 25.09
N ILE A 345 -9.06 5.16 25.60
CA ILE A 345 -8.79 5.80 26.89
C ILE A 345 -9.25 7.26 26.86
N ASP A 346 -8.94 8.00 25.79
CA ASP A 346 -9.37 9.38 25.56
C ASP A 346 -10.89 9.53 25.67
N LYS A 347 -11.63 8.65 25.00
CA LYS A 347 -13.09 8.62 25.06
C LYS A 347 -13.61 8.27 26.46
N LYS A 348 -12.97 7.33 27.16
CA LYS A 348 -13.41 6.84 28.47
C LYS A 348 -13.21 7.88 29.58
N TYR A 349 -12.09 8.60 29.53
CA TYR A 349 -11.68 9.53 30.59
C TYR A 349 -11.78 11.01 30.18
N ASN A 350 -12.27 11.30 28.98
CA ASN A 350 -12.37 12.64 28.40
C ASN A 350 -11.03 13.40 28.44
N ILE A 351 -10.00 12.76 27.91
CA ILE A 351 -8.62 13.28 27.82
C ILE A 351 -8.13 13.23 26.36
N ASP A 352 -6.92 13.74 26.11
CA ASP A 352 -6.32 13.83 24.77
C ASP A 352 -4.89 13.27 24.75
N SER A 353 -4.77 11.94 24.86
CA SER A 353 -3.49 11.22 24.85
C SER A 353 -2.79 11.34 23.50
N ILE A 354 -3.54 11.35 22.40
CA ILE A 354 -2.96 11.52 21.05
C ILE A 354 -2.41 12.93 20.87
N GLY A 355 -3.13 13.98 21.29
CA GLY A 355 -2.61 15.35 21.26
C GLY A 355 -1.39 15.53 22.15
N LYS A 356 -1.33 14.87 23.32
CA LYS A 356 -0.11 14.82 24.15
C LYS A 356 1.05 14.12 23.44
N LEU A 357 0.81 12.98 22.79
CA LEU A 357 1.82 12.26 22.00
C LEU A 357 2.40 13.16 20.90
N VAL A 358 1.55 13.83 20.13
CA VAL A 358 1.96 14.76 19.08
C VAL A 358 2.73 15.95 19.67
N THR A 359 2.25 16.51 20.78
CA THR A 359 2.87 17.66 21.45
C THR A 359 4.27 17.32 21.99
N VAL A 360 4.40 16.20 22.71
CA VAL A 360 5.70 15.71 23.21
C VAL A 360 6.64 15.47 22.04
N THR A 361 6.18 14.82 20.98
CA THR A 361 7.02 14.55 19.82
C THR A 361 7.49 15.84 19.14
N LYS A 362 6.60 16.83 18.92
CA LYS A 362 6.97 18.13 18.36
C LYS A 362 7.98 18.88 19.26
N ARG A 363 7.85 18.80 20.59
CA ARG A 363 8.84 19.38 21.53
C ARG A 363 10.21 18.72 21.37
N LEU A 364 10.27 17.38 21.27
CA LEU A 364 11.51 16.64 21.05
C LEU A 364 12.14 16.95 19.69
N MET A 365 11.33 17.05 18.63
CA MET A 365 11.78 17.42 17.29
C MET A 365 12.42 18.81 17.27
N ARG A 366 11.81 19.79 17.95
CA ARG A 366 12.37 21.15 18.09
C ARG A 366 13.71 21.17 18.85
N LYS A 367 13.95 20.22 19.75
CA LYS A 367 15.24 20.04 20.43
C LYS A 367 16.23 19.18 19.63
N GLY A 368 15.82 18.58 18.51
CA GLY A 368 16.67 17.70 17.70
C GLY A 368 16.91 16.32 18.32
N GLU A 369 16.06 15.90 19.27
CA GLU A 369 16.30 14.73 20.11
C GLU A 369 15.62 13.49 19.54
N THR A 370 16.20 12.97 18.45
CA THR A 370 15.63 11.91 17.63
C THR A 370 15.56 10.57 18.36
N ALA A 371 16.57 10.26 19.18
CA ALA A 371 16.62 9.02 19.96
C ALA A 371 15.44 8.88 20.94
N ALA A 372 15.03 9.99 21.58
CA ALA A 372 13.89 9.99 22.49
C ALA A 372 12.57 9.71 21.76
N ILE A 373 12.42 10.23 20.53
CA ILE A 373 11.25 9.99 19.68
C ILE A 373 11.24 8.54 19.19
N GLU A 374 12.39 8.04 18.71
CA GLU A 374 12.55 6.65 18.31
C GLU A 374 12.20 5.70 19.44
N SER A 375 12.70 5.96 20.66
CA SER A 375 12.39 5.14 21.83
C SER A 375 10.88 5.14 22.10
N LEU A 376 10.23 6.31 22.07
CA LEU A 376 8.79 6.43 22.32
C LEU A 376 7.96 5.65 21.29
N TYR A 377 8.30 5.73 20.00
CA TYR A 377 7.58 5.01 18.95
C TYR A 377 7.92 3.53 18.93
N LYS A 378 9.15 3.15 19.29
CA LYS A 378 9.50 1.76 19.56
C LYS A 378 8.60 1.20 20.66
N PHE A 379 8.41 1.92 21.76
CA PHE A 379 7.47 1.52 22.81
C PHE A 379 6.05 1.35 22.27
N LEU A 380 5.52 2.29 21.49
CA LEU A 380 4.18 2.16 20.92
C LEU A 380 4.04 0.94 19.99
N ASN A 381 5.14 0.46 19.41
CA ASN A 381 5.16 -0.74 18.57
C ASN A 381 5.37 -2.04 19.37
N THR A 382 6.15 -2.02 20.46
CA THR A 382 6.49 -3.22 21.25
C THR A 382 5.60 -3.42 22.48
N ARG A 383 5.07 -2.33 23.05
CA ARG A 383 4.34 -2.27 24.33
C ARG A 383 5.11 -2.82 25.54
N SER A 384 6.44 -2.94 25.42
CA SER A 384 7.30 -3.46 26.49
C SER A 384 7.49 -2.42 27.59
N TYR A 385 7.37 -2.85 28.86
CA TYR A 385 7.67 -2.00 30.01
C TYR A 385 9.12 -1.48 30.02
N ILE A 386 10.06 -2.24 29.44
CA ILE A 386 11.47 -1.84 29.32
C ILE A 386 11.60 -0.69 28.31
N ASP A 387 10.92 -0.80 27.18
CA ASP A 387 10.93 0.26 26.17
C ASP A 387 10.19 1.50 26.67
N LEU A 388 9.11 1.35 27.44
CA LEU A 388 8.43 2.47 28.11
C LEU A 388 9.39 3.19 29.06
N TYR A 389 10.03 2.46 29.98
CA TYR A 389 10.98 3.03 30.92
C TYR A 389 12.12 3.76 30.23
N SER A 390 12.72 3.15 29.20
CA SER A 390 13.76 3.76 28.37
C SER A 390 13.27 5.08 27.76
N SER A 391 12.07 5.07 27.19
CA SER A 391 11.49 6.25 26.52
C SER A 391 11.25 7.39 27.49
N ILE A 392 10.58 7.13 28.62
CA ILE A 392 10.29 8.14 29.63
C ILE A 392 11.58 8.75 30.18
N ARG A 393 12.60 7.93 30.45
CA ARG A 393 13.91 8.41 30.93
C ARG A 393 14.59 9.33 29.92
N GLN A 394 14.57 8.98 28.64
CA GLN A 394 15.14 9.82 27.58
C GLN A 394 14.37 11.14 27.45
N ILE A 395 13.04 11.10 27.50
CA ILE A 395 12.20 12.30 27.43
C ILE A 395 12.44 13.23 28.62
N ILE A 396 12.54 12.70 29.85
CA ILE A 396 12.84 13.51 31.06
C ILE A 396 14.20 14.18 30.93
N LYS A 397 15.23 13.45 30.48
CA LYS A 397 16.58 13.99 30.26
C LYS A 397 16.57 15.20 29.31
N VAL A 398 15.67 15.19 28.33
CA VAL A 398 15.58 16.22 27.28
C VAL A 398 14.64 17.36 27.64
N LEU A 399 13.48 17.06 28.21
CA LEU A 399 12.40 18.04 28.45
C LEU A 399 12.35 18.58 29.88
N GLU A 400 13.18 18.08 30.80
CA GLU A 400 13.24 18.39 32.24
C GLU A 400 11.95 18.06 33.02
N GLU A 401 10.82 18.61 32.58
CA GLU A 401 9.46 18.31 33.06
C GLU A 401 8.98 16.92 32.65
N GLY A 402 9.64 16.32 31.64
CA GLY A 402 9.24 15.06 31.04
C GLY A 402 7.94 15.15 30.21
N PRO A 403 7.30 14.00 29.96
CA PRO A 403 6.04 13.94 29.21
C PRO A 403 4.79 14.34 30.04
N GLY A 404 4.94 14.52 31.36
CA GLY A 404 3.83 14.72 32.29
C GLY A 404 3.27 13.41 32.87
N LYS A 405 2.88 13.44 34.16
CA LYS A 405 2.44 12.25 34.91
C LYS A 405 1.23 11.55 34.26
N SER A 406 0.23 12.31 33.83
CA SER A 406 -0.98 11.74 33.21
C SER A 406 -0.65 10.99 31.93
N PHE A 407 0.21 11.54 31.07
CA PHE A 407 0.61 10.85 29.85
C PHE A 407 1.40 9.57 30.12
N CYS A 408 2.25 9.55 31.17
CA CYS A 408 2.88 8.30 31.60
C CYS A 408 1.85 7.23 31.99
N GLU A 409 0.83 7.59 32.77
CA GLU A 409 -0.23 6.67 33.21
C GLU A 409 -1.03 6.13 32.00
N GLU A 410 -1.34 6.99 31.03
CA GLU A 410 -1.98 6.63 29.76
C GLU A 410 -1.12 5.62 28.96
N LEU A 411 0.18 5.86 28.84
CA LEU A 411 1.11 4.95 28.16
C LEU A 411 1.25 3.61 28.90
N VAL A 412 1.26 3.60 30.24
CA VAL A 412 1.32 2.36 31.03
C VAL A 412 0.15 1.42 30.71
N CYS A 413 -1.05 1.95 30.45
CA CYS A 413 -2.20 1.13 30.07
C CYS A 413 -1.93 0.25 28.82
N LEU A 414 -1.08 0.69 27.89
CA LEU A 414 -0.74 -0.09 26.71
C LEU A 414 0.08 -1.35 27.03
N THR A 415 0.82 -1.35 28.14
CA THR A 415 1.62 -2.52 28.57
C THR A 415 0.75 -3.70 29.00
N GLN A 416 -0.52 -3.45 29.31
CA GLN A 416 -1.50 -4.49 29.68
C GLN A 416 -2.03 -5.27 28.48
N LEU A 417 -1.70 -4.81 27.26
CA LEU A 417 -2.12 -5.40 25.97
C LEU A 417 -0.99 -6.21 25.30
N ALA A 418 0.16 -6.33 25.95
CA ALA A 418 1.40 -6.88 25.40
C ALA A 418 1.43 -8.41 25.38
#